data_AF-A0A2D7QQ47-F1
#
_entry.id   AF-A0A2D7QQ47-F1
#
_cell.length_a   1.000
_cell.length_b   1.000
_cell.length_c   1.000
_cell.angle_alpha   90.00
_cell.angle_beta   90.00
_cell.angle_gamma   90.00
#
_symmetry.space_group_name_H-M   'P 1'
#
loop_
_entity.id
_entity.type
_entity.pdbx_description
1 polymer ?
#
loop_
_entity_poly.entity_id
_entity_poly.type
_entity_poly.pdbx_seq_one_letter_code
_entity_poly.pdbx_strand_id
1 'polypeptide(L)'
;MILTVQQAENRILSAVSVLEPENRHISDSLGCVLAQDLYAQECLPPFRNSSMDGFAVMSKDVQLARIDQPVQLSVNEIIPAGNVPKLILQSGQAAKIMTGAMLPDGADSVVMVEDTESISEYVKVFQSVNSLENVRLPGESVKTGDLVMPKGKLIRAQEVAMMAALNVQEILVFRLPTVAVISTGDELADLGSNLSPGKIRDSNRYGIMAQLQEMGCQSIDLGICGDKEKNIEETLLDGLLKADALITSGGVSVGEYDVVKSVLSRLGQINFWRVAMKPGKPQAFGLVDGKPIFGLPGNPVSSLTVFELFVRPALRKMAGFSALKRPIFQTTLNQDVVNNTDRVNYMRVLVEKREGKYYAKVTGPQGSGILYSLVLANGLVVIPANARVKAGESVEMQFFEDAL
;
A
#
# COMPACT_ATOMS: atom_id res chain seq x y z
N MET A 1 -18.15 -17.31 24.79
CA MET A 1 -16.94 -18.07 24.37
C MET A 1 -15.72 -17.16 24.49
N ILE A 2 -14.55 -17.69 24.88
CA ILE A 2 -13.27 -16.95 24.76
C ILE A 2 -12.58 -17.46 23.50
N LEU A 3 -12.12 -16.55 22.64
CA LEU A 3 -11.40 -16.86 21.39
C LEU A 3 -9.93 -16.46 21.53
N THR A 4 -9.03 -17.21 20.93
CA THR A 4 -7.67 -16.69 20.66
C THR A 4 -7.73 -15.61 19.58
N VAL A 5 -6.70 -14.79 19.47
CA VAL A 5 -6.59 -13.77 18.40
C VAL A 5 -6.71 -14.43 17.02
N GLN A 6 -5.97 -15.51 16.79
CA GLN A 6 -6.00 -16.24 15.52
C GLN A 6 -7.39 -16.84 15.21
N GLN A 7 -8.11 -17.33 16.22
CA GLN A 7 -9.47 -17.85 16.02
C GLN A 7 -10.46 -16.75 15.64
N ALA A 8 -10.39 -15.59 16.31
CA ALA A 8 -11.25 -14.45 15.98
C ALA A 8 -10.96 -13.95 14.56
N GLU A 9 -9.68 -13.80 14.22
CA GLU A 9 -9.25 -13.39 12.88
C GLU A 9 -9.72 -14.36 11.79
N ASN A 10 -9.49 -15.67 11.94
CA ASN A 10 -9.91 -16.67 10.96
C ASN A 10 -11.43 -16.64 10.73
N ARG A 11 -12.22 -16.40 11.78
CA ARG A 11 -13.69 -16.29 11.68
C ARG A 11 -14.12 -15.04 10.93
N ILE A 12 -13.47 -13.90 11.18
CA ILE A 12 -13.72 -12.65 10.44
C ILE A 12 -13.36 -12.84 8.97
N LEU A 13 -12.13 -13.31 8.71
CA LEU A 13 -11.62 -13.45 7.35
C LEU A 13 -12.40 -14.48 6.55
N SER A 14 -12.97 -15.52 7.14
CA SER A 14 -13.82 -16.49 6.43
C SER A 14 -15.22 -15.97 6.11
N ALA A 15 -15.70 -14.97 6.86
CA ALA A 15 -17.04 -14.41 6.69
C ALA A 15 -17.13 -13.28 5.64
N VAL A 16 -16.01 -12.61 5.32
CA VAL A 16 -15.99 -11.53 4.33
C VAL A 16 -15.54 -12.02 2.94
N SER A 17 -16.12 -11.43 1.89
CA SER A 17 -15.83 -11.73 0.49
C SER A 17 -15.14 -10.56 -0.21
N VAL A 18 -14.43 -10.85 -1.29
CA VAL A 18 -13.86 -9.81 -2.17
C VAL A 18 -15.02 -9.07 -2.84
N LEU A 19 -14.92 -7.74 -2.91
CA LEU A 19 -15.90 -6.88 -3.57
C LEU A 19 -15.78 -6.97 -5.09
N GLU A 20 -16.84 -6.59 -5.79
CA GLU A 20 -16.87 -6.54 -7.24
C GLU A 20 -15.81 -5.58 -7.80
N PRO A 21 -15.17 -5.94 -8.93
CA PRO A 21 -14.26 -5.03 -9.60
C PRO A 21 -14.94 -3.82 -10.22
N GLU A 22 -14.18 -2.74 -10.38
CA GLU A 22 -14.59 -1.53 -11.09
C GLU A 22 -13.47 -1.02 -12.00
N ASN A 23 -13.83 -0.31 -13.07
CA ASN A 23 -12.86 0.40 -13.90
C ASN A 23 -12.46 1.70 -13.22
N ARG A 24 -11.16 1.98 -13.18
CA ARG A 24 -10.62 3.27 -12.75
C ARG A 24 -9.62 3.78 -13.76
N HIS A 25 -9.57 5.10 -13.92
CA HIS A 25 -8.47 5.75 -14.60
C HIS A 25 -7.15 5.46 -13.87
N ILE A 26 -6.04 5.30 -14.59
CA ILE A 26 -4.76 4.90 -13.99
C ILE A 26 -4.26 5.87 -12.91
N SER A 27 -4.61 7.17 -13.00
CA SER A 27 -4.28 8.19 -11.99
C SER A 27 -4.94 7.93 -10.63
N ASP A 28 -6.09 7.27 -10.62
CA ASP A 28 -6.93 7.08 -9.44
C ASP A 28 -6.88 5.62 -8.94
N SER A 29 -5.94 4.85 -9.51
CA SER A 29 -5.76 3.41 -9.25
C SER A 29 -4.68 3.11 -8.21
N LEU A 30 -3.90 4.12 -7.78
CA LEU A 30 -2.84 3.97 -6.78
C LEU A 30 -3.39 3.35 -5.49
N GLY A 31 -2.70 2.34 -4.97
CA GLY A 31 -3.10 1.64 -3.75
C GLY A 31 -4.22 0.61 -3.95
N CYS A 32 -4.81 0.50 -5.14
CA CYS A 32 -5.77 -0.54 -5.46
C CYS A 32 -5.07 -1.85 -5.88
N VAL A 33 -5.84 -2.94 -5.96
CA VAL A 33 -5.37 -4.25 -6.42
C VAL A 33 -5.99 -4.57 -7.77
N LEU A 34 -5.18 -5.02 -8.74
CA LEU A 34 -5.65 -5.41 -10.06
C LEU A 34 -6.65 -6.56 -9.98
N ALA A 35 -7.79 -6.42 -10.66
CA ALA A 35 -8.81 -7.45 -10.78
C ALA A 35 -8.69 -8.30 -12.06
N GLN A 36 -7.77 -7.93 -12.95
CA GLN A 36 -7.45 -8.63 -14.19
C GLN A 36 -5.92 -8.69 -14.43
N ASP A 37 -5.50 -9.61 -15.28
CA ASP A 37 -4.15 -9.63 -15.82
C ASP A 37 -3.98 -8.48 -16.83
N LEU A 38 -2.82 -7.82 -16.82
CA LEU A 38 -2.44 -6.84 -17.83
C LEU A 38 -1.38 -7.42 -18.76
N TYR A 39 -1.74 -7.57 -20.04
CA TYR A 39 -0.84 -7.98 -21.10
C TYR A 39 -0.44 -6.78 -21.96
N ALA A 40 0.83 -6.73 -22.35
CA ALA A 40 1.34 -5.68 -23.23
C ALA A 40 0.77 -5.83 -24.64
N GLN A 41 0.23 -4.75 -25.20
CA GLN A 41 -0.20 -4.69 -26.60
C GLN A 41 0.91 -4.23 -27.54
N GLU A 42 1.93 -3.57 -26.99
CA GLU A 42 3.04 -2.96 -27.73
C GLU A 42 4.38 -3.28 -27.06
N CYS A 43 5.46 -3.18 -27.84
CA CYS A 43 6.82 -3.31 -27.34
C CYS A 43 7.26 -2.04 -26.60
N LEU A 44 8.03 -2.20 -25.52
CA LEU A 44 8.76 -1.12 -24.84
C LEU A 44 10.27 -1.41 -24.86
N PRO A 45 11.10 -0.53 -25.48
CA PRO A 45 10.69 0.56 -26.38
C PRO A 45 10.02 0.03 -27.66
N PRO A 46 9.30 0.86 -28.44
CA PRO A 46 8.61 0.42 -29.65
C PRO A 46 9.52 0.33 -30.89
N PHE A 47 10.69 0.97 -30.87
CA PHE A 47 11.66 1.00 -31.97
C PHE A 47 13.10 0.97 -31.44
N ARG A 48 14.05 0.68 -32.35
CA ARG A 48 15.48 0.77 -32.07
C ARG A 48 15.83 2.21 -31.73
N ASN A 49 16.38 2.46 -30.54
CA ASN A 49 16.78 3.80 -30.12
C ASN A 49 18.16 3.83 -29.48
N SER A 50 18.78 5.01 -29.47
CA SER A 50 20.09 5.19 -28.85
C SER A 50 19.99 5.15 -27.32
N SER A 51 20.90 4.42 -26.67
CA SER A 51 21.05 4.48 -25.21
C SER A 51 21.95 5.62 -24.71
N MET A 52 22.69 6.28 -25.61
CA MET A 52 23.66 7.33 -25.31
C MET A 52 23.54 8.51 -26.29
N ASP A 53 24.12 9.66 -25.94
CA ASP A 53 24.36 10.73 -26.91
C ASP A 53 25.62 10.43 -27.72
N GLY A 54 25.58 10.65 -29.03
CA GLY A 54 26.73 10.34 -29.87
C GLY A 54 26.42 10.28 -31.35
N PHE A 55 26.97 9.26 -32.02
CA PHE A 55 26.86 9.09 -33.48
C PHE A 55 26.38 7.68 -33.83
N ALA A 56 25.24 7.59 -34.50
CA ALA A 56 24.77 6.36 -35.11
C ALA A 56 25.66 6.02 -36.31
N VAL A 57 26.18 4.79 -36.33
CA VAL A 57 27.15 4.32 -37.32
C VAL A 57 26.79 2.91 -37.81
N MET A 58 27.40 2.50 -38.92
CA MET A 58 27.60 1.09 -39.21
C MET A 58 28.84 0.61 -38.46
N SER A 59 28.69 -0.33 -37.52
CA SER A 59 29.77 -0.89 -36.70
C SER A 59 30.96 -1.35 -37.55
N LYS A 60 30.70 -1.95 -38.72
CA LYS A 60 31.72 -2.38 -39.69
C LYS A 60 32.64 -1.25 -40.18
N ASP A 61 32.15 -0.01 -40.26
CA ASP A 61 32.94 1.12 -40.77
C ASP A 61 33.94 1.61 -39.72
N VAL A 62 33.67 1.35 -38.43
CA VAL A 62 34.49 1.81 -37.31
C VAL A 62 35.25 0.68 -36.60
N GLN A 63 35.24 -0.55 -37.14
CA GLN A 63 35.92 -1.71 -36.52
C GLN A 63 37.41 -1.48 -36.26
N LEU A 64 38.08 -0.68 -37.10
CA LEU A 64 39.51 -0.40 -37.00
C LEU A 64 39.82 0.91 -36.26
N ALA A 65 38.80 1.62 -35.77
CA ALA A 65 38.97 2.88 -35.07
C ALA A 65 39.73 2.68 -33.75
N ARG A 66 40.77 3.50 -33.55
CA ARG A 66 41.57 3.57 -32.33
C ARG A 66 42.14 4.98 -32.15
N ILE A 67 42.59 5.32 -30.94
CA ILE A 67 43.05 6.66 -30.58
C ILE A 67 44.12 7.20 -31.54
N ASP A 68 45.09 6.36 -31.94
CA ASP A 68 46.18 6.69 -32.85
C ASP A 68 45.82 6.60 -34.34
N GLN A 69 44.68 5.99 -34.67
CA GLN A 69 44.16 5.86 -36.04
C GLN A 69 42.63 6.02 -36.05
N PRO A 70 42.12 7.25 -35.90
CA PRO A 70 40.68 7.48 -35.90
C PRO A 70 40.08 7.24 -37.28
N VAL A 71 38.85 6.74 -37.31
CA VAL A 71 38.05 6.64 -38.53
C VAL A 71 37.28 7.94 -38.71
N GLN A 72 37.29 8.51 -39.91
CA GLN A 72 36.52 9.69 -40.25
C GLN A 72 35.25 9.30 -41.01
N LEU A 73 34.09 9.76 -40.56
CA LEU A 73 32.79 9.54 -41.19
C LEU A 73 32.13 10.88 -41.53
N SER A 74 31.37 10.93 -42.63
CA SER A 74 30.54 12.10 -42.99
C SER A 74 29.27 12.14 -42.15
N VAL A 75 28.99 13.27 -41.50
CA VAL A 75 27.79 13.45 -40.67
C VAL A 75 26.67 14.02 -41.54
N ASN A 76 25.66 13.20 -41.85
CA ASN A 76 24.66 13.56 -42.85
C ASN A 76 23.30 13.95 -42.26
N GLU A 77 23.07 13.67 -40.98
CA GLU A 77 21.83 13.99 -40.30
C GLU A 77 22.08 14.25 -38.81
N ILE A 78 21.23 15.08 -38.21
CA ILE A 78 21.11 15.27 -36.76
C ILE A 78 19.72 14.79 -36.35
N ILE A 79 19.67 13.79 -35.48
CA ILE A 79 18.45 13.08 -35.09
C ILE A 79 18.17 13.37 -33.60
N PRO A 80 17.35 14.39 -33.28
CA PRO A 80 16.88 14.61 -31.92
C PRO A 80 15.82 13.58 -31.50
N ALA A 81 15.60 13.45 -30.18
CA ALA A 81 14.53 12.62 -29.65
C ALA A 81 13.15 13.11 -30.12
N GLY A 82 12.27 12.18 -30.48
CA GLY A 82 10.93 12.48 -31.00
C GLY A 82 10.84 12.68 -32.52
N ASN A 83 11.97 12.65 -33.24
CA ASN A 83 12.01 12.79 -34.69
C ASN A 83 12.28 11.46 -35.38
N VAL A 84 11.63 11.26 -36.53
CA VAL A 84 11.90 10.13 -37.43
C VAL A 84 13.10 10.49 -38.32
N PRO A 85 14.14 9.64 -38.42
CA PRO A 85 15.25 9.85 -39.32
C PRO A 85 14.78 9.93 -40.78
N LYS A 86 15.34 10.85 -41.56
CA LYS A 86 14.95 11.09 -42.95
C LYS A 86 15.86 10.37 -43.94
N LEU A 87 17.08 10.04 -43.54
CA LEU A 87 18.08 9.42 -44.39
C LEU A 87 18.35 7.98 -43.95
N ILE A 88 18.63 7.12 -44.94
CA ILE A 88 19.20 5.79 -44.70
C ILE A 88 20.71 5.95 -44.66
N LEU A 89 21.32 5.59 -43.53
CA LEU A 89 22.76 5.67 -43.34
C LEU A 89 23.46 4.73 -44.33
N GLN A 90 24.46 5.25 -45.06
CA GLN A 90 25.31 4.46 -45.95
C GLN A 90 26.70 4.23 -45.33
N SER A 91 27.50 3.34 -45.91
CA SER A 91 28.87 3.11 -45.45
C SER A 91 29.73 4.37 -45.58
N GLY A 92 30.55 4.65 -44.56
CA GLY A 92 31.36 5.86 -44.44
C GLY A 92 30.59 7.08 -43.89
N GLN A 93 29.34 6.89 -43.46
CA GLN A 93 28.49 7.95 -42.93
C GLN A 93 28.17 7.73 -41.45
N ALA A 94 27.85 8.82 -40.77
CA ALA A 94 27.34 8.85 -39.40
C ALA A 94 26.12 9.79 -39.33
N ALA A 95 25.27 9.59 -38.33
CA ALA A 95 24.24 10.56 -37.96
C ALA A 95 24.43 10.95 -36.49
N LYS A 96 24.47 12.25 -36.19
CA LYS A 96 24.51 12.70 -34.79
C LYS A 96 23.17 12.38 -34.15
N ILE A 97 23.17 11.63 -33.06
CA ILE A 97 21.98 11.09 -32.44
C ILE A 97 21.98 11.34 -30.94
N MET A 98 20.80 11.62 -30.40
CA MET A 98 20.59 11.89 -28.99
C MET A 98 19.97 10.66 -28.30
N THR A 99 20.14 10.56 -26.99
CA THR A 99 19.60 9.47 -26.17
C THR A 99 18.09 9.38 -26.34
N GLY A 100 17.59 8.17 -26.59
CA GLY A 100 16.17 7.88 -26.84
C GLY A 100 15.70 8.20 -28.26
N ALA A 101 16.51 8.81 -29.11
CA ALA A 101 16.14 9.05 -30.50
C ALA A 101 16.16 7.75 -31.32
N MET A 102 15.27 7.68 -32.32
CA MET A 102 15.14 6.53 -33.21
C MET A 102 16.40 6.36 -34.06
N LEU A 103 16.91 5.13 -34.13
CA LEU A 103 18.08 4.81 -34.93
C LEU A 103 17.72 4.88 -36.42
N PRO A 104 18.53 5.54 -37.28
CA PRO A 104 18.29 5.54 -38.72
C PRO A 104 18.48 4.16 -39.33
N ASP A 105 17.74 3.86 -40.38
CA ASP A 105 17.97 2.65 -41.18
C ASP A 105 19.42 2.64 -41.69
N GLY A 106 20.02 1.45 -41.74
CA GLY A 106 21.44 1.26 -42.09
C GLY A 106 22.39 1.31 -40.89
N ALA A 107 22.05 2.05 -39.81
CA ALA A 107 22.86 2.03 -38.59
C ALA A 107 22.58 0.77 -37.74
N ASP A 108 23.64 0.19 -37.16
CA ASP A 108 23.53 -0.93 -36.25
C ASP A 108 24.01 -0.63 -34.81
N SER A 109 24.77 0.45 -34.62
CA SER A 109 25.38 0.81 -33.32
C SER A 109 25.49 2.33 -33.12
N VAL A 110 25.79 2.75 -31.89
CA VAL A 110 26.08 4.15 -31.56
C VAL A 110 27.44 4.26 -30.86
N VAL A 111 28.30 5.16 -31.36
CA VAL A 111 29.54 5.56 -30.69
C VAL A 111 29.21 6.74 -29.77
N MET A 112 29.66 6.68 -28.52
CA MET A 112 29.45 7.73 -27.53
C MET A 112 30.14 9.04 -27.94
N VAL A 113 29.56 10.19 -27.58
CA VAL A 113 30.13 11.50 -27.93
C VAL A 113 31.56 11.67 -27.37
N GLU A 114 31.84 11.08 -26.21
CA GLU A 114 33.14 11.06 -25.53
C GLU A 114 34.24 10.40 -26.36
N ASP A 115 33.88 9.45 -27.22
CA ASP A 115 34.81 8.70 -28.08
C ASP A 115 34.89 9.29 -29.49
N THR A 116 34.43 10.54 -29.65
CA THR A 116 34.37 11.23 -30.94
C THR A 116 34.85 12.68 -30.88
N GLU A 117 35.28 13.19 -32.04
CA GLU A 117 35.56 14.62 -32.26
C GLU A 117 34.75 15.08 -33.47
N SER A 118 33.78 15.97 -33.25
CA SER A 118 32.95 16.53 -34.32
C SER A 118 33.65 17.71 -34.99
N ILE A 119 33.77 17.67 -36.32
CA ILE A 119 34.45 18.67 -37.14
C ILE A 119 33.56 19.01 -38.34
N SER A 120 32.71 20.04 -38.20
CA SER A 120 31.79 20.49 -39.26
C SER A 120 30.93 19.32 -39.79
N GLU A 121 31.06 18.98 -41.07
CA GLU A 121 30.35 17.89 -41.78
C GLU A 121 30.94 16.48 -41.53
N TYR A 122 31.91 16.33 -40.61
CA TYR A 122 32.54 15.04 -40.31
C TYR A 122 32.64 14.79 -38.81
N VAL A 123 32.82 13.52 -38.47
CA VAL A 123 33.17 13.07 -37.12
C VAL A 123 34.38 12.15 -37.20
N LYS A 124 35.35 12.36 -36.30
CA LYS A 124 36.39 11.37 -36.03
C LYS A 124 35.92 10.46 -34.91
N VAL A 125 36.04 9.16 -35.14
CA VAL A 125 35.73 8.10 -34.18
C VAL A 125 37.04 7.51 -33.69
N PHE A 126 37.26 7.53 -32.38
CA PHE A 126 38.49 7.08 -31.74
C PHE A 126 38.39 5.69 -31.11
N GLN A 127 37.17 5.14 -31.00
CA GLN A 127 36.91 3.83 -30.44
C GLN A 127 35.93 3.05 -31.33
N SER A 128 36.23 1.78 -31.56
CA SER A 128 35.33 0.87 -32.26
C SER A 128 34.15 0.48 -31.36
N VAL A 129 33.03 0.13 -32.00
CA VAL A 129 31.84 -0.40 -31.33
C VAL A 129 31.43 -1.71 -31.98
N ASN A 130 30.91 -2.64 -31.18
CA ASN A 130 30.33 -3.87 -31.68
C ASN A 130 28.94 -3.61 -32.27
N SER A 131 28.43 -4.54 -33.08
CA SER A 131 27.05 -4.48 -33.58
C SER A 131 26.05 -4.47 -32.41
N LEU A 132 25.03 -3.61 -32.48
CA LEU A 132 24.02 -3.37 -31.44
C LEU A 132 24.53 -2.72 -30.14
N GLU A 133 25.79 -2.30 -30.10
CA GLU A 133 26.31 -1.55 -28.97
C GLU A 133 25.65 -0.17 -28.87
N ASN A 134 25.28 0.22 -27.64
CA ASN A 134 24.53 1.43 -27.32
C ASN A 134 23.18 1.58 -28.05
N VAL A 135 22.57 0.46 -28.47
CA VAL A 135 21.25 0.43 -29.10
C VAL A 135 20.29 -0.37 -28.23
N ARG A 136 19.17 0.27 -27.86
CA ARG A 136 18.05 -0.42 -27.23
C ARG A 136 17.14 -1.02 -28.29
N LEU A 137 16.82 -2.30 -28.16
CA LEU A 137 16.00 -3.02 -29.13
C LEU A 137 14.50 -2.87 -28.83
N PRO A 138 13.63 -2.96 -29.86
CA PRO A 138 12.19 -3.04 -29.64
C PRO A 138 11.85 -4.18 -28.68
N GLY A 139 11.12 -3.86 -27.63
CA GLY A 139 10.68 -4.84 -26.64
C GLY A 139 11.80 -5.45 -25.79
N GLU A 140 12.92 -4.76 -25.66
CA GLU A 140 13.99 -5.14 -24.72
C GLU A 140 13.48 -5.17 -23.27
N SER A 141 12.57 -4.25 -22.90
CA SER A 141 11.94 -4.24 -21.57
C SER A 141 10.66 -5.06 -21.51
N VAL A 142 9.75 -4.86 -22.47
CA VAL A 142 8.44 -5.54 -22.51
C VAL A 142 8.10 -5.83 -23.96
N LYS A 143 7.74 -7.06 -24.29
CA LYS A 143 7.31 -7.45 -25.64
C LYS A 143 5.80 -7.50 -25.72
N THR A 144 5.25 -7.30 -26.91
CA THR A 144 3.84 -7.57 -27.17
C THR A 144 3.49 -9.00 -26.74
N GLY A 145 2.42 -9.14 -25.96
CA GLY A 145 1.93 -10.40 -25.43
C GLY A 145 2.50 -10.79 -24.05
N ASP A 146 3.51 -10.08 -23.53
CA ASP A 146 4.03 -10.35 -22.19
C ASP A 146 2.96 -10.08 -21.12
N LEU A 147 2.88 -10.96 -20.11
CA LEU A 147 2.13 -10.69 -18.89
C LEU A 147 2.93 -9.71 -18.02
N VAL A 148 2.54 -8.44 -18.06
CA VAL A 148 3.27 -7.36 -17.37
C VAL A 148 2.90 -7.31 -15.90
N MET A 149 1.60 -7.42 -15.59
CA MET A 149 1.11 -7.44 -14.22
C MET A 149 0.01 -8.48 -14.06
N PRO A 150 0.17 -9.45 -13.13
CA PRO A 150 -0.88 -10.41 -12.86
C PRO A 150 -2.01 -9.78 -12.03
N LYS A 151 -3.21 -10.35 -12.14
CA LYS A 151 -4.33 -10.13 -11.23
C LYS A 151 -3.88 -10.33 -9.79
N GLY A 152 -4.36 -9.48 -8.88
CA GLY A 152 -3.96 -9.50 -7.47
C GLY A 152 -2.70 -8.67 -7.17
N LYS A 153 -2.08 -8.05 -8.19
CA LYS A 153 -0.96 -7.13 -7.98
C LYS A 153 -1.44 -5.81 -7.37
N LEU A 154 -0.77 -5.37 -6.31
CA LEU A 154 -0.91 -4.02 -5.76
C LEU A 154 -0.33 -2.99 -6.73
N ILE A 155 -1.12 -1.97 -7.03
CA ILE A 155 -0.71 -0.84 -7.86
C ILE A 155 0.05 0.17 -7.00
N ARG A 156 1.35 0.33 -7.27
CA ARG A 156 2.20 1.39 -6.73
C ARG A 156 2.53 2.39 -7.85
N ALA A 157 3.34 3.39 -7.53
CA ALA A 157 3.77 4.40 -8.50
C ALA A 157 4.42 3.77 -9.76
N GLN A 158 5.20 2.71 -9.60
CA GLN A 158 5.86 2.01 -10.71
C GLN A 158 4.84 1.33 -11.62
N GLU A 159 3.83 0.69 -11.05
CA GLU A 159 2.76 0.05 -11.82
C GLU A 159 1.93 1.09 -12.59
N VAL A 160 1.63 2.25 -12.00
CA VAL A 160 0.96 3.36 -12.73
C VAL A 160 1.81 3.85 -13.89
N ALA A 161 3.12 4.05 -13.68
CA ALA A 161 4.03 4.49 -14.74
C ALA A 161 4.12 3.46 -15.88
N MET A 162 4.15 2.16 -15.55
CA MET A 162 4.16 1.09 -16.55
C MET A 162 2.84 1.05 -17.33
N MET A 163 1.69 1.20 -16.67
CA MET A 163 0.40 1.31 -17.34
C MET A 163 0.38 2.48 -18.33
N ALA A 164 0.88 3.66 -17.92
CA ALA A 164 0.99 4.81 -18.80
C ALA A 164 1.93 4.55 -19.99
N ALA A 165 3.09 3.92 -19.76
CA ALA A 165 4.02 3.55 -20.82
C ALA A 165 3.41 2.58 -21.85
N LEU A 166 2.51 1.70 -21.39
CA LEU A 166 1.74 0.78 -22.22
C LEU A 166 0.44 1.39 -22.78
N ASN A 167 0.26 2.72 -22.65
CA ASN A 167 -0.92 3.45 -23.12
C ASN A 167 -2.25 2.93 -22.54
N VAL A 168 -2.23 2.44 -21.29
CA VAL A 168 -3.43 2.03 -20.56
C VAL A 168 -4.05 3.25 -19.88
N GLN A 169 -5.28 3.60 -20.25
CA GLN A 169 -6.01 4.73 -19.63
C GLN A 169 -6.84 4.29 -18.42
N GLU A 170 -7.53 3.16 -18.55
CA GLU A 170 -8.36 2.57 -17.52
C GLU A 170 -7.95 1.13 -17.23
N ILE A 171 -8.11 0.72 -15.98
CA ILE A 171 -7.78 -0.62 -15.53
C ILE A 171 -8.83 -1.14 -14.55
N LEU A 172 -9.14 -2.43 -14.64
CA LEU A 172 -10.06 -3.09 -13.73
C LEU A 172 -9.36 -3.40 -12.40
N VAL A 173 -9.86 -2.82 -11.31
CA VAL A 173 -9.35 -3.03 -9.95
C VAL A 173 -10.45 -3.54 -9.04
N PHE A 174 -10.08 -4.25 -7.97
CA PHE A 174 -11.01 -4.49 -6.88
C PHE A 174 -11.28 -3.16 -6.18
N ARG A 175 -12.56 -2.78 -6.06
CA ARG A 175 -12.91 -1.50 -5.45
C ARG A 175 -12.58 -1.49 -3.96
N LEU A 176 -12.21 -0.31 -3.46
CA LEU A 176 -11.97 -0.11 -2.04
C LEU A 176 -13.31 -0.04 -1.29
N PRO A 177 -13.44 -0.68 -0.11
CA PRO A 177 -14.66 -0.62 0.68
C PRO A 177 -15.03 0.82 1.08
N THR A 178 -16.32 1.12 1.03
CA THR A 178 -16.91 2.26 1.73
C THR A 178 -17.37 1.79 3.10
N VAL A 179 -16.99 2.48 4.17
CA VAL A 179 -17.20 2.04 5.55
C VAL A 179 -17.93 3.10 6.36
N ALA A 180 -19.09 2.75 6.90
CA ALA A 180 -19.82 3.63 7.81
C ALA A 180 -19.25 3.53 9.23
N VAL A 181 -19.07 4.67 9.91
CA VAL A 181 -18.51 4.74 11.25
C VAL A 181 -19.45 5.51 12.16
N ILE A 182 -19.81 4.89 13.30
CA ILE A 182 -20.68 5.47 14.32
C ILE A 182 -20.04 5.32 15.70
N SER A 183 -20.19 6.35 16.52
CA SER A 183 -19.93 6.25 17.96
C SER A 183 -21.22 6.20 18.73
N THR A 184 -21.26 5.37 19.78
CA THR A 184 -22.45 5.22 20.63
C THR A 184 -22.10 5.46 22.08
N GLY A 185 -22.92 6.23 22.78
CA GLY A 185 -22.79 6.44 24.22
C GLY A 185 -23.26 7.82 24.65
N ASP A 186 -24.13 7.86 25.66
CA ASP A 186 -24.61 9.10 26.26
C ASP A 186 -23.52 9.88 27.02
N GLU A 187 -22.32 9.34 27.22
CA GLU A 187 -21.16 10.07 27.74
C GLU A 187 -20.44 10.92 26.67
N LEU A 188 -20.70 10.69 25.38
CA LEU A 188 -19.97 11.33 24.31
C LEU A 188 -20.48 12.75 24.03
N ALA A 189 -19.53 13.62 23.69
CA ALA A 189 -19.76 14.98 23.22
C ALA A 189 -18.97 15.22 21.93
N ASP A 190 -19.53 16.06 21.07
CA ASP A 190 -18.95 16.42 19.77
C ASP A 190 -17.67 17.27 19.92
N LEU A 191 -16.92 17.48 18.85
CA LEU A 191 -15.81 18.43 18.80
C LEU A 191 -16.31 19.88 18.92
N GLY A 192 -15.46 20.78 19.43
CA GLY A 192 -15.80 22.19 19.68
C GLY A 192 -16.75 22.48 20.86
N SER A 193 -17.62 21.56 21.29
CA SER A 193 -18.57 21.80 22.41
C SER A 193 -17.92 21.89 23.80
N ASN A 194 -18.40 22.73 24.71
CA ASN A 194 -17.96 22.67 26.12
C ASN A 194 -18.34 21.32 26.76
N LEU A 195 -17.44 20.73 27.54
CA LEU A 195 -17.72 19.48 28.26
C LEU A 195 -18.52 19.80 29.54
N SER A 196 -19.68 19.16 29.69
CA SER A 196 -20.37 19.08 30.97
C SER A 196 -19.79 17.94 31.83
N PRO A 197 -19.96 17.99 33.17
CA PRO A 197 -19.56 16.90 34.04
C PRO A 197 -20.12 15.55 33.57
N GLY A 198 -19.26 14.52 33.50
CA GLY A 198 -19.63 13.18 33.02
C GLY A 198 -19.53 12.99 31.50
N LYS A 199 -19.27 14.04 30.72
CA LYS A 199 -19.04 13.95 29.27
C LYS A 199 -17.55 13.86 28.91
N ILE A 200 -17.26 13.12 27.85
CA ILE A 200 -15.94 13.04 27.22
C ILE A 200 -16.05 13.28 25.71
N ARG A 201 -14.93 13.59 25.06
CA ARG A 201 -14.89 13.78 23.60
C ARG A 201 -14.83 12.44 22.88
N ASP A 202 -15.57 12.33 21.79
CA ASP A 202 -15.41 11.23 20.86
C ASP A 202 -14.06 11.33 20.13
N SER A 203 -13.14 10.42 20.46
CA SER A 203 -11.82 10.30 19.83
C SER A 203 -11.70 9.07 18.93
N ASN A 204 -12.52 8.05 19.18
CA ASN A 204 -12.41 6.76 18.50
C ASN A 204 -12.85 6.87 17.04
N ARG A 205 -13.99 7.53 16.77
CA ARG A 205 -14.51 7.69 15.41
C ARG A 205 -13.51 8.38 14.50
N TYR A 206 -12.90 9.47 14.95
CA TYR A 206 -11.87 10.18 14.21
C TYR A 206 -10.62 9.32 13.98
N GLY A 207 -10.17 8.57 14.99
CA GLY A 207 -9.04 7.65 14.84
C GLY A 207 -9.31 6.52 13.85
N ILE A 208 -10.52 5.93 13.89
CA ILE A 208 -10.95 4.87 12.95
C ILE A 208 -11.06 5.43 11.52
N MET A 209 -11.66 6.60 11.34
CA MET A 209 -11.78 7.24 10.03
C MET A 209 -10.40 7.58 9.45
N ALA A 210 -9.45 8.01 10.28
CA ALA A 210 -8.06 8.21 9.85
C ALA A 210 -7.40 6.90 9.41
N GLN A 211 -7.57 5.80 10.16
CA GLN A 211 -7.05 4.48 9.75
C GLN A 211 -7.71 3.96 8.45
N LEU A 212 -8.99 4.26 8.21
CA LEU A 212 -9.66 3.95 6.94
C LEU A 212 -9.06 4.76 5.79
N GLN A 213 -8.81 6.05 6.01
CA GLN A 213 -8.19 6.93 5.02
C GLN A 213 -6.77 6.49 4.66
N GLU A 214 -5.96 6.07 5.64
CA GLU A 214 -4.63 5.49 5.40
C GLU A 214 -4.68 4.26 4.48
N MET A 215 -5.77 3.50 4.52
CA MET A 215 -6.01 2.34 3.66
C MET A 215 -6.59 2.72 2.29
N GLY A 216 -6.84 4.00 2.02
CA GLY A 216 -7.56 4.49 0.83
C GLY A 216 -9.07 4.20 0.84
N CYS A 217 -9.61 3.65 1.93
CA CYS A 217 -11.04 3.37 2.05
C CYS A 217 -11.84 4.66 2.21
N GLN A 218 -13.04 4.70 1.66
CA GLN A 218 -13.96 5.80 1.90
C GLN A 218 -14.67 5.59 3.24
N SER A 219 -14.85 6.66 4.03
CA SER A 219 -15.59 6.59 5.28
C SER A 219 -16.86 7.45 5.23
N ILE A 220 -17.95 6.93 5.79
CA ILE A 220 -19.20 7.65 6.00
C ILE A 220 -19.32 7.91 7.49
N ASP A 221 -19.29 9.18 7.87
CA ASP A 221 -19.41 9.62 9.25
C ASP A 221 -20.90 9.68 9.67
N LEU A 222 -21.33 8.75 10.52
CA LEU A 222 -22.68 8.74 11.08
C LEU A 222 -22.77 9.51 12.40
N GLY A 223 -21.66 10.08 12.88
CA GLY A 223 -21.60 10.88 14.09
C GLY A 223 -21.76 10.08 15.39
N ILE A 224 -22.29 10.77 16.40
CA ILE A 224 -22.57 10.22 17.72
C ILE A 224 -24.06 9.92 17.82
N CYS A 225 -24.41 8.67 18.13
CA CYS A 225 -25.77 8.29 18.46
C CYS A 225 -25.89 8.04 19.97
N GLY A 226 -26.89 8.66 20.60
CA GLY A 226 -27.23 8.40 22.00
C GLY A 226 -27.87 7.03 22.21
N ASP A 227 -28.09 6.66 23.46
CA ASP A 227 -28.47 5.30 23.87
C ASP A 227 -29.97 4.96 23.69
N LYS A 228 -30.63 5.57 22.69
CA LYS A 228 -32.02 5.27 22.34
C LYS A 228 -32.07 4.18 21.26
N GLU A 229 -32.71 3.07 21.58
CA GLU A 229 -32.76 1.87 20.72
C GLU A 229 -33.19 2.18 19.28
N LYS A 230 -34.29 2.93 19.11
CA LYS A 230 -34.82 3.30 17.79
C LYS A 230 -33.83 4.15 16.98
N ASN A 231 -33.13 5.10 17.62
CA ASN A 231 -32.18 5.97 16.93
C ASN A 231 -30.96 5.18 16.46
N ILE A 232 -30.47 4.26 17.30
CA ILE A 232 -29.35 3.38 16.96
C ILE A 232 -29.73 2.50 15.77
N GLU A 233 -30.91 1.86 15.81
CA GLU A 233 -31.39 1.01 14.73
C GLU A 233 -31.52 1.75 13.39
N GLU A 234 -32.16 2.92 13.38
CA GLU A 234 -32.30 3.75 12.18
C GLU A 234 -30.94 4.19 11.62
N THR A 235 -30.01 4.60 12.49
CA THR A 235 -28.67 5.06 12.08
C THR A 235 -27.82 3.91 11.53
N LEU A 236 -27.88 2.73 12.15
CA LEU A 236 -27.17 1.54 11.68
C LEU A 236 -27.70 1.08 10.32
N LEU A 237 -29.02 1.06 10.12
CA LEU A 237 -29.63 0.71 8.85
C LEU A 237 -29.28 1.71 7.74
N ASP A 238 -29.34 3.01 8.01
CA ASP A 238 -28.92 4.04 7.04
C ASP A 238 -27.45 3.88 6.63
N GLY A 239 -26.58 3.60 7.60
CA GLY A 239 -25.16 3.29 7.36
C GLY A 239 -24.98 2.07 6.47
N LEU A 240 -25.67 0.97 6.78
CA LEU A 240 -25.59 -0.28 6.01
C LEU A 240 -26.15 -0.15 4.60
N LEU A 241 -27.09 0.76 4.35
CA LEU A 241 -27.58 1.02 2.99
C LEU A 241 -26.51 1.68 2.11
N LYS A 242 -25.65 2.53 2.70
CA LYS A 242 -24.67 3.36 1.96
C LYS A 242 -23.25 2.81 1.96
N ALA A 243 -22.94 1.84 2.81
CA ALA A 243 -21.60 1.29 2.99
C ALA A 243 -21.54 -0.21 2.71
N ASP A 244 -20.32 -0.72 2.53
CA ASP A 244 -20.00 -2.14 2.41
C ASP A 244 -19.75 -2.79 3.77
N ALA A 245 -19.34 -1.99 4.75
CA ALA A 245 -19.09 -2.41 6.13
C ALA A 245 -19.49 -1.30 7.10
N LEU A 246 -19.76 -1.68 8.36
CA LEU A 246 -20.06 -0.73 9.42
C LEU A 246 -19.17 -0.97 10.63
N ILE A 247 -18.66 0.10 11.23
CA ILE A 247 -17.87 0.07 12.47
C ILE A 247 -18.60 0.87 13.53
N THR A 248 -18.89 0.25 14.67
CA THR A 248 -19.34 0.94 15.88
C THR A 248 -18.18 1.08 16.84
N SER A 249 -18.03 2.26 17.45
CA SER A 249 -17.09 2.49 18.55
C SER A 249 -17.86 2.78 19.83
N GLY A 250 -17.73 1.91 20.84
CA GLY A 250 -18.61 1.90 22.01
C GLY A 250 -19.81 0.95 21.86
N GLY A 251 -20.57 0.74 22.95
CA GLY A 251 -21.80 -0.09 22.94
C GLY A 251 -21.61 -1.59 22.62
N VAL A 252 -20.43 -2.15 22.86
CA VAL A 252 -20.15 -3.58 22.59
C VAL A 252 -19.64 -4.30 23.84
N SER A 253 -19.91 -3.72 25.01
CA SER A 253 -19.42 -4.21 26.28
C SER A 253 -20.31 -5.34 26.81
N VAL A 254 -19.82 -6.03 27.83
CA VAL A 254 -20.53 -7.13 28.51
C VAL A 254 -21.58 -6.63 29.53
N GLY A 255 -21.96 -5.35 29.49
CA GLY A 255 -22.91 -4.76 30.43
C GLY A 255 -24.35 -5.24 30.18
N GLU A 256 -25.14 -5.33 31.25
CA GLU A 256 -26.54 -5.81 31.22
C GLU A 256 -27.53 -4.86 30.51
N TYR A 257 -27.11 -3.65 30.14
CA TYR A 257 -27.95 -2.60 29.55
C TYR A 257 -27.47 -2.13 28.17
N ASP A 258 -26.79 -3.00 27.41
CA ASP A 258 -26.21 -2.61 26.13
C ASP A 258 -27.26 -2.60 25.00
N VAL A 259 -27.85 -1.43 24.76
CA VAL A 259 -28.87 -1.18 23.73
C VAL A 259 -28.36 -1.53 22.34
N VAL A 260 -27.09 -1.24 22.04
CA VAL A 260 -26.46 -1.53 20.75
C VAL A 260 -26.41 -3.04 20.51
N LYS A 261 -26.12 -3.84 21.55
CA LYS A 261 -26.17 -5.31 21.45
C LYS A 261 -27.55 -5.84 21.09
N SER A 262 -28.62 -5.31 21.70
CA SER A 262 -30.01 -5.67 21.38
C SER A 262 -30.32 -5.40 19.90
N VAL A 263 -30.04 -4.17 19.45
CA VAL A 263 -30.29 -3.75 18.06
C VAL A 263 -29.51 -4.62 17.09
N LEU A 264 -28.20 -4.78 17.31
CA LEU A 264 -27.34 -5.59 16.45
C LEU A 264 -27.82 -7.04 16.33
N SER A 265 -28.27 -7.66 17.43
CA SER A 265 -28.84 -9.01 17.41
C SER A 265 -30.18 -9.11 16.66
N ARG A 266 -30.95 -8.02 16.55
CA ARG A 266 -32.18 -7.97 15.74
C ARG A 266 -31.88 -7.77 14.25
N LEU A 267 -30.86 -6.98 13.94
CA LEU A 267 -30.48 -6.67 12.55
C LEU A 267 -29.79 -7.83 11.84
N GLY A 268 -29.06 -8.70 12.55
CA GLY A 268 -28.43 -9.85 11.90
C GLY A 268 -27.68 -10.79 12.83
N GLN A 269 -26.80 -11.60 12.24
CA GLN A 269 -26.08 -12.66 12.94
C GLN A 269 -24.81 -12.11 13.60
N ILE A 270 -24.98 -11.45 14.75
CA ILE A 270 -23.89 -10.80 15.47
C ILE A 270 -23.40 -11.66 16.63
N ASN A 271 -22.09 -11.88 16.66
CA ASN A 271 -21.41 -12.58 17.74
C ASN A 271 -20.67 -11.59 18.65
N PHE A 272 -20.91 -11.71 19.95
CA PHE A 272 -20.21 -10.92 20.97
C PHE A 272 -19.09 -11.77 21.58
N TRP A 273 -17.86 -11.47 21.21
CA TRP A 273 -16.68 -12.24 21.55
C TRP A 273 -15.94 -11.67 22.75
N ARG A 274 -15.24 -12.55 23.46
CA ARG A 274 -14.16 -12.21 24.37
C ARG A 274 -12.87 -12.75 23.77
N VAL A 275 -12.02 -11.89 23.25
CA VAL A 275 -10.76 -12.29 22.63
C VAL A 275 -9.65 -12.27 23.69
N ALA A 276 -8.80 -13.29 23.69
CA ALA A 276 -7.70 -13.48 24.64
C ALA A 276 -6.52 -12.54 24.36
N MET A 277 -6.80 -11.23 24.34
CA MET A 277 -5.85 -10.17 24.05
C MET A 277 -6.00 -8.98 25.01
N LYS A 278 -4.94 -8.17 25.06
CA LYS A 278 -4.86 -6.92 25.79
C LYS A 278 -4.09 -5.90 24.93
N PRO A 279 -4.60 -4.68 24.72
CA PRO A 279 -5.99 -4.24 24.99
C PRO A 279 -7.01 -4.93 24.05
N GLY A 280 -8.31 -4.64 24.18
CA GLY A 280 -9.32 -5.12 23.19
C GLY A 280 -10.03 -6.46 23.46
N LYS A 281 -10.26 -6.83 24.73
CA LYS A 281 -10.94 -8.09 25.09
C LYS A 281 -12.38 -8.21 24.52
N PRO A 282 -13.32 -7.28 24.79
CA PRO A 282 -14.68 -7.37 24.24
C PRO A 282 -14.71 -6.83 22.81
N GLN A 283 -15.33 -7.58 21.90
CA GLN A 283 -15.50 -7.22 20.50
C GLN A 283 -16.81 -7.81 20.00
N ALA A 284 -17.45 -7.19 19.02
CA ALA A 284 -18.58 -7.77 18.29
C ALA A 284 -18.24 -7.91 16.81
N PHE A 285 -18.71 -8.99 16.19
CA PHE A 285 -18.60 -9.18 14.75
C PHE A 285 -19.76 -10.00 14.22
N GLY A 286 -20.26 -9.62 13.06
CA GLY A 286 -21.22 -10.44 12.33
C GLY A 286 -21.60 -9.82 10.99
N LEU A 287 -22.67 -10.36 10.41
CA LEU A 287 -23.18 -9.93 9.11
C LEU A 287 -24.63 -9.45 9.24
N VAL A 288 -24.93 -8.36 8.55
CA VAL A 288 -26.30 -7.89 8.27
C VAL A 288 -26.42 -7.78 6.76
N ASP A 289 -27.34 -8.53 6.15
CA ASP A 289 -27.51 -8.61 4.68
C ASP A 289 -26.18 -8.86 3.92
N GLY A 290 -25.32 -9.71 4.49
CA GLY A 290 -24.00 -10.04 3.93
C GLY A 290 -22.91 -8.99 4.18
N LYS A 291 -23.22 -7.84 4.78
CA LYS A 291 -22.27 -6.76 5.07
C LYS A 291 -21.69 -6.93 6.49
N PRO A 292 -20.35 -6.89 6.65
CA PRO A 292 -19.74 -7.02 7.97
C PRO A 292 -19.99 -5.81 8.86
N ILE A 293 -20.35 -6.10 10.11
CA ILE A 293 -20.40 -5.13 11.20
C ILE A 293 -19.32 -5.46 12.22
N PHE A 294 -18.52 -4.46 12.56
CA PHE A 294 -17.48 -4.54 13.57
C PHE A 294 -17.86 -3.67 14.77
N GLY A 295 -17.98 -4.30 15.92
CA GLY A 295 -18.18 -3.62 17.19
C GLY A 295 -16.89 -3.49 17.97
N LEU A 296 -16.35 -2.29 18.06
CA LEU A 296 -15.05 -2.00 18.68
C LEU A 296 -15.19 -1.50 20.12
N PRO A 297 -14.28 -1.90 21.03
CA PRO A 297 -14.32 -1.46 22.42
C PRO A 297 -14.16 0.06 22.56
N GLY A 298 -14.93 0.68 23.47
CA GLY A 298 -14.94 2.14 23.66
C GLY A 298 -13.64 2.77 24.19
N ASN A 299 -12.70 1.97 24.71
CA ASN A 299 -11.39 2.47 25.12
C ASN A 299 -10.50 2.77 23.89
N PRO A 300 -9.92 3.97 23.74
CA PRO A 300 -9.25 4.38 22.51
C PRO A 300 -8.13 3.47 22.03
N VAL A 301 -7.21 3.06 22.91
CA VAL A 301 -6.13 2.15 22.52
C VAL A 301 -6.69 0.80 22.09
N SER A 302 -7.77 0.34 22.74
CA SER A 302 -8.42 -0.92 22.40
C SER A 302 -9.06 -0.84 21.01
N SER A 303 -9.80 0.23 20.73
CA SER A 303 -10.48 0.44 19.45
C SER A 303 -9.47 0.40 18.29
N LEU A 304 -8.41 1.21 18.36
CA LEU A 304 -7.41 1.32 17.28
C LEU A 304 -6.57 0.05 17.11
N THR A 305 -6.28 -0.66 18.21
CA THR A 305 -5.58 -1.96 18.15
C THR A 305 -6.45 -3.06 17.57
N VAL A 306 -7.75 -3.10 17.91
CA VAL A 306 -8.69 -4.07 17.33
C VAL A 306 -8.94 -3.77 15.85
N PHE A 307 -9.02 -2.49 15.47
CA PHE A 307 -9.07 -2.11 14.05
C PHE A 307 -7.87 -2.71 13.30
N GLU A 308 -6.67 -2.46 13.77
CA GLU A 308 -5.42 -2.89 13.13
C GLU A 308 -5.32 -4.41 12.98
N LEU A 309 -5.73 -5.17 14.01
CA LEU A 309 -5.58 -6.63 14.03
C LEU A 309 -6.71 -7.37 13.31
N PHE A 310 -7.89 -6.78 13.17
CA PHE A 310 -9.09 -7.50 12.70
C PHE A 310 -9.83 -6.79 11.57
N VAL A 311 -10.12 -5.50 11.72
CA VAL A 311 -10.88 -4.73 10.73
C VAL A 311 -10.03 -4.50 9.48
N ARG A 312 -8.78 -4.04 9.64
CA ARG A 312 -7.86 -3.78 8.53
C ARG A 312 -7.63 -5.02 7.66
N PRO A 313 -7.30 -6.23 8.21
CA PRO A 313 -7.19 -7.44 7.40
C PRO A 313 -8.48 -7.82 6.66
N ALA A 314 -9.65 -7.62 7.28
CA ALA A 314 -10.94 -7.90 6.66
C ALA A 314 -11.22 -6.98 5.47
N LEU A 315 -11.04 -5.67 5.66
CA LEU A 315 -11.22 -4.67 4.60
C LEU A 315 -10.21 -4.85 3.47
N ARG A 316 -8.96 -5.22 3.78
CA ARG A 316 -7.97 -5.58 2.75
C ARG A 316 -8.36 -6.81 1.95
N LYS A 317 -8.93 -7.83 2.60
CA LYS A 317 -9.47 -8.99 1.89
C LYS A 317 -10.62 -8.57 0.98
N MET A 318 -11.54 -7.73 1.46
CA MET A 318 -12.63 -7.19 0.66
C MET A 318 -12.11 -6.41 -0.56
N ALA A 319 -11.02 -5.66 -0.41
CA ALA A 319 -10.33 -4.94 -1.48
C ALA A 319 -9.39 -5.82 -2.36
N GLY A 320 -9.45 -7.15 -2.23
CA GLY A 320 -8.70 -8.07 -3.10
C GLY A 320 -7.21 -8.25 -2.77
N PHE A 321 -6.71 -7.69 -1.67
CA PHE A 321 -5.31 -7.88 -1.26
C PHE A 321 -5.04 -9.32 -0.83
N SER A 322 -3.86 -9.83 -1.16
CA SER A 322 -3.34 -11.10 -0.64
C SER A 322 -2.59 -10.92 0.69
N ALA A 323 -1.80 -9.84 0.81
CA ALA A 323 -1.15 -9.44 2.05
C ALA A 323 -2.13 -8.64 2.93
N LEU A 324 -2.75 -9.32 3.89
CA LEU A 324 -3.82 -8.74 4.73
C LEU A 324 -3.31 -8.04 5.98
N LYS A 325 -2.21 -8.52 6.55
CA LYS A 325 -1.61 -8.01 7.79
C LYS A 325 -0.43 -7.10 7.51
N ARG A 326 -0.06 -6.30 8.51
CA ARG A 326 1.25 -5.66 8.51
C ARG A 326 2.36 -6.71 8.61
N PRO A 327 3.51 -6.47 7.97
CA PRO A 327 4.68 -7.33 8.13
C PRO A 327 5.08 -7.44 9.60
N ILE A 328 5.54 -8.63 9.99
CA ILE A 328 6.03 -8.91 11.33
C ILE A 328 7.55 -8.84 11.30
N PHE A 329 8.13 -8.07 12.22
CA PHE A 329 9.57 -7.91 12.38
C PHE A 329 10.03 -8.45 13.73
N GLN A 330 11.32 -8.76 13.82
CA GLN A 330 11.97 -9.06 15.09
C GLN A 330 12.62 -7.79 15.64
N THR A 331 12.44 -7.54 16.95
CA THR A 331 13.09 -6.44 17.66
C THR A 331 13.58 -6.90 19.03
N THR A 332 14.64 -6.27 19.52
CA THR A 332 15.17 -6.51 20.85
C THR A 332 14.56 -5.54 21.87
N LEU A 333 14.03 -6.04 22.98
CA LEU A 333 13.52 -5.17 24.05
C LEU A 333 14.68 -4.52 24.85
N ASN A 334 14.57 -3.23 25.12
CA ASN A 334 15.53 -2.49 25.94
C ASN A 334 15.29 -2.58 27.45
N GLN A 335 14.24 -3.29 27.87
CA GLN A 335 13.82 -3.38 29.27
C GLN A 335 13.10 -4.69 29.55
N ASP A 336 13.11 -5.12 30.81
CA ASP A 336 12.28 -6.23 31.28
C ASP A 336 10.79 -5.90 31.10
N VAL A 337 10.04 -6.87 30.59
CA VAL A 337 8.59 -6.81 30.42
C VAL A 337 7.97 -8.07 30.99
N VAL A 338 6.92 -7.90 31.80
CA VAL A 338 6.19 -9.01 32.41
C VAL A 338 4.72 -8.93 32.00
N ASN A 339 4.20 -10.00 31.42
CA ASN A 339 2.78 -10.19 31.15
C ASN A 339 2.21 -11.30 32.05
N ASN A 340 1.71 -10.91 33.23
CA ASN A 340 1.09 -11.81 34.20
C ASN A 340 -0.38 -12.14 33.88
N THR A 341 -0.81 -12.00 32.62
CA THR A 341 -2.20 -12.27 32.23
C THR A 341 -2.29 -13.48 31.33
N ASP A 342 -3.48 -14.08 31.31
CA ASP A 342 -3.90 -15.19 30.44
C ASP A 342 -4.10 -14.77 28.96
N ARG A 343 -3.65 -13.57 28.58
CA ARG A 343 -3.93 -12.93 27.29
C ARG A 343 -2.64 -12.45 26.66
N VAL A 344 -2.59 -12.48 25.33
CA VAL A 344 -1.51 -11.85 24.57
C VAL A 344 -1.59 -10.33 24.77
N ASN A 345 -0.46 -9.70 25.06
CA ASN A 345 -0.40 -8.27 25.32
C ASN A 345 0.31 -7.55 24.15
N TYR A 346 -0.45 -6.72 23.45
CA TYR A 346 0.01 -5.85 22.38
C TYR A 346 0.45 -4.52 23.01
N MET A 347 1.76 -4.40 23.26
CA MET A 347 2.32 -3.24 23.96
C MET A 347 2.83 -2.21 22.96
N ARG A 348 2.53 -0.94 23.23
CA ARG A 348 2.96 0.19 22.41
C ARG A 348 4.43 0.48 22.67
N VAL A 349 5.21 0.54 21.59
CA VAL A 349 6.65 0.74 21.66
C VAL A 349 7.10 1.85 20.72
N LEU A 350 8.17 2.53 21.13
CA LEU A 350 9.02 3.28 20.25
C LEU A 350 10.20 2.38 19.85
N VAL A 351 10.36 2.19 18.55
CA VAL A 351 11.39 1.35 17.95
C VAL A 351 12.41 2.22 17.23
N GLU A 352 13.67 1.98 17.53
CA GLU A 352 14.80 2.68 16.91
C GLU A 352 15.73 1.67 16.23
N LYS A 353 16.32 2.08 15.10
CA LYS A 353 17.36 1.29 14.44
C LYS A 353 18.74 1.76 14.91
N ARG A 354 19.53 0.86 15.48
CA ARG A 354 20.91 1.10 15.93
C ARG A 354 21.81 -0.01 15.43
N GLU A 355 22.92 0.34 14.78
CA GLU A 355 23.91 -0.63 14.26
C GLU A 355 23.27 -1.76 13.42
N GLY A 356 22.25 -1.41 12.63
CA GLY A 356 21.52 -2.36 11.77
C GLY A 356 20.46 -3.22 12.49
N LYS A 357 20.28 -3.10 13.80
CA LYS A 357 19.28 -3.85 14.60
C LYS A 357 18.17 -2.94 15.13
N TYR A 358 16.97 -3.49 15.28
CA TYR A 358 15.82 -2.78 15.85
C TYR A 358 15.72 -3.00 17.35
N TYR A 359 15.61 -1.91 18.10
CA TYR A 359 15.46 -1.94 19.55
C TYR A 359 14.16 -1.25 19.96
N ALA A 360 13.36 -1.92 20.77
CA ALA A 360 12.06 -1.45 21.22
C ALA A 360 12.08 -1.02 22.69
N LYS A 361 11.47 0.13 22.97
CA LYS A 361 11.21 0.63 24.33
C LYS A 361 9.71 0.88 24.48
N VAL A 362 9.10 0.43 25.57
CA VAL A 362 7.67 0.69 25.81
C VAL A 362 7.42 2.18 26.03
N THR A 363 6.29 2.70 25.55
CA THR A 363 5.97 4.14 25.62
C THR A 363 5.57 4.65 27.02
N GLY A 364 5.87 3.89 28.07
CA GLY A 364 5.42 4.18 29.43
C GLY A 364 4.15 3.40 29.79
N PRO A 365 3.22 4.01 30.57
CA PRO A 365 2.00 3.33 31.02
C PRO A 365 1.18 2.69 29.89
N GLN A 366 0.91 1.39 30.02
CA GLN A 366 0.25 0.59 28.97
C GLN A 366 -1.28 0.46 29.15
N GLY A 367 -1.93 1.37 29.87
CA GLY A 367 -3.38 1.38 30.06
C GLY A 367 -4.16 1.56 28.74
N SER A 368 -5.35 0.96 28.63
CA SER A 368 -6.16 0.97 27.40
C SER A 368 -6.85 2.31 27.10
N GLY A 369 -7.00 3.18 28.10
CA GLY A 369 -7.52 4.54 27.94
C GLY A 369 -6.45 5.58 27.62
N ILE A 370 -5.16 5.20 27.64
CA ILE A 370 -4.04 6.14 27.52
C ILE A 370 -3.70 6.34 26.05
N LEU A 371 -4.53 7.10 25.33
CA LEU A 371 -4.37 7.35 23.89
C LEU A 371 -2.98 7.93 23.55
N TYR A 372 -2.43 8.78 24.42
CA TYR A 372 -1.11 9.38 24.25
C TYR A 372 0.02 8.35 24.03
N SER A 373 -0.12 7.14 24.60
CA SER A 373 0.87 6.07 24.40
C SER A 373 0.95 5.54 22.97
N LEU A 374 -0.11 5.70 22.16
CA LEU A 374 -0.11 5.41 20.72
C LEU A 374 0.55 6.53 19.94
N VAL A 375 0.35 7.79 20.34
CA VAL A 375 1.02 8.96 19.74
C VAL A 375 2.54 8.86 19.87
N LEU A 376 3.03 8.32 21.00
CA LEU A 376 4.46 8.10 21.24
C LEU A 376 5.03 6.87 20.52
N ALA A 377 4.19 5.97 20.04
CA ALA A 377 4.62 4.69 19.51
C ALA A 377 4.70 4.72 17.99
N ASN A 378 5.65 3.96 17.44
CA ASN A 378 5.72 3.65 16.02
C ASN A 378 5.45 2.16 15.75
N GLY A 379 5.11 1.38 16.78
CA GLY A 379 4.72 -0.02 16.62
C GLY A 379 4.14 -0.68 17.86
N LEU A 380 3.75 -1.94 17.69
CA LEU A 380 3.27 -2.86 18.71
C LEU A 380 4.23 -4.05 18.83
N VAL A 381 4.66 -4.39 20.04
CA VAL A 381 5.29 -5.69 20.33
C VAL A 381 4.25 -6.68 20.83
N VAL A 382 4.43 -7.94 20.48
CA VAL A 382 3.56 -9.04 20.89
C VAL A 382 4.21 -9.77 22.08
N ILE A 383 3.64 -9.61 23.27
CA ILE A 383 4.09 -10.30 24.47
C ILE A 383 3.13 -11.46 24.77
N PRO A 384 3.59 -12.72 24.73
CA PRO A 384 2.74 -13.88 24.99
C PRO A 384 2.08 -13.85 26.38
N ALA A 385 0.98 -14.59 26.54
CA ALA A 385 0.33 -14.77 27.83
C ALA A 385 1.28 -15.45 28.83
N ASN A 386 1.22 -15.04 30.09
CA ASN A 386 2.05 -15.58 31.20
C ASN A 386 3.56 -15.59 30.90
N ALA A 387 4.05 -14.59 30.15
CA ALA A 387 5.46 -14.50 29.76
C ALA A 387 6.21 -13.41 30.53
N ARG A 388 7.50 -13.65 30.77
CA ARG A 388 8.47 -12.65 31.20
C ARG A 388 9.57 -12.59 30.14
N VAL A 389 9.73 -11.42 29.54
CA VAL A 389 10.76 -11.15 28.54
C VAL A 389 11.79 -10.22 29.18
N LYS A 390 13.07 -10.63 29.16
CA LYS A 390 14.16 -9.83 29.73
C LYS A 390 14.66 -8.80 28.73
N ALA A 391 15.26 -7.73 29.24
CA ALA A 391 16.04 -6.82 28.40
C ALA A 391 17.08 -7.60 27.57
N GLY A 392 17.19 -7.30 26.28
CA GLY A 392 18.08 -7.99 25.34
C GLY A 392 17.45 -9.16 24.59
N GLU A 393 16.26 -9.62 24.98
CA GLU A 393 15.56 -10.71 24.27
C GLU A 393 14.80 -10.20 23.03
N SER A 394 14.68 -11.07 22.03
CA SER A 394 13.96 -10.79 20.78
C SER A 394 12.47 -11.05 20.94
N VAL A 395 11.64 -10.17 20.37
CA VAL A 395 10.19 -10.29 20.31
C VAL A 395 9.67 -9.92 18.93
N GLU A 396 8.50 -10.46 18.58
CA GLU A 396 7.76 -10.05 17.39
C GLU A 396 7.16 -8.66 17.57
N MET A 397 7.18 -7.90 16.48
CA MET A 397 6.57 -6.58 16.43
C MET A 397 5.94 -6.26 15.07
N GLN A 398 5.07 -5.26 15.07
CA GLN A 398 4.50 -4.65 13.87
C GLN A 398 4.69 -3.13 13.96
N PHE A 399 5.15 -2.49 12.89
CA PHE A 399 5.14 -1.02 12.80
C PHE A 399 3.72 -0.52 12.53
N PHE A 400 3.39 0.71 12.94
CA PHE A 400 2.12 1.35 12.57
C PHE A 400 2.12 1.94 11.16
N GLU A 401 3.31 2.30 10.66
CA GLU A 401 3.48 2.66 9.27
C GLU A 401 3.64 1.38 8.43
N ASP A 402 3.32 1.47 7.14
CA ASP A 402 3.76 0.43 6.19
C ASP A 402 5.28 0.56 6.09
N ALA A 403 5.99 -0.10 7.00
CA ALA A 403 7.45 -0.03 7.09
C ALA A 403 8.09 -0.58 5.81
N LEU A 404 8.84 0.31 5.15
CA LEU A 404 9.79 0.18 4.02
C LEU A 404 9.86 -1.18 3.32
#